data_AF-A0A3A8ZMP8-F1
#
_entry.id   AF-A0A3A8ZMP8-F1
#
_cell.length_a   1.000
_cell.length_b   1.000
_cell.length_c   1.000
_cell.angle_alpha   90.00
_cell.angle_beta   90.00
_cell.angle_gamma   90.00
#
_symmetry.space_group_name_H-M   'P 1'
#
loop_
_entity.id
_entity.type
_entity.pdbx_description
1 polymer ?
#
loop_
_entity_poly.entity_id
_entity_poly.type
_entity_poly.pdbx_seq_one_letter_code
_entity_poly.pdbx_strand_id
1 'polypeptide(L)'
;MKYTLYRSFGNLDNDVRKHELAAVEYAPDIYAATDALVRAVADDLAGMPEYAGCETTSFAPEPVQPYRKVKRYSYVMTGQVIPPNAPENILIEYGVVEGNE
;
A
#
# COMPACT_ATOMS: atom_id res chain seq x y z
N MET A 1 4.05 2.21 17.82
CA MET A 1 4.83 1.92 16.60
C MET A 1 4.39 2.87 15.50
N LYS A 2 5.32 3.26 14.64
CA LYS A 2 5.07 4.12 13.48
C LYS A 2 5.10 3.27 12.21
N TYR A 3 4.05 3.37 11.41
CA TYR A 3 3.88 2.67 10.14
C TYR A 3 3.88 3.68 9.01
N THR A 4 4.95 3.71 8.21
CA THR A 4 5.07 4.65 7.08
C THR A 4 4.77 3.91 5.77
N LEU A 5 3.71 4.32 5.10
CA LEU A 5 3.18 3.69 3.89
C LEU A 5 3.73 4.37 2.63
N TYR A 6 4.28 3.57 1.72
CA TYR A 6 4.84 4.04 0.45
C TYR A 6 4.17 3.35 -0.75
N ARG A 7 3.65 4.12 -1.69
CA ARG A 7 3.10 3.62 -2.97
C ARG A 7 4.23 3.28 -3.94
N SER A 8 4.19 2.08 -4.54
CA SER A 8 5.05 1.73 -5.67
C SER A 8 4.39 2.07 -7.01
N PHE A 9 5.15 2.02 -8.10
CA PHE A 9 4.61 2.15 -9.46
C PHE A 9 4.26 0.77 -10.03
N GLY A 10 3.39 0.05 -9.31
CA GLY A 10 2.90 -1.28 -9.65
C GLY A 10 3.57 -2.42 -8.86
N ASN A 11 4.91 -2.54 -8.94
CA ASN A 11 5.66 -3.59 -8.24
C ASN A 11 6.66 -3.02 -7.24
N LEU A 12 6.71 -3.61 -6.05
CA LEU A 12 7.50 -3.15 -4.91
C LEU A 12 9.03 -3.26 -5.11
N ASP A 13 9.50 -4.16 -5.98
CA ASP A 13 10.92 -4.34 -6.27
C ASP A 13 11.46 -3.34 -7.31
N ASN A 14 10.58 -2.62 -8.01
CA ASN A 14 10.93 -1.68 -9.06
C ASN A 14 11.05 -0.25 -8.52
N ASP A 15 12.00 0.54 -9.03
CA ASP A 15 12.09 1.98 -8.74
C ASP A 15 11.99 2.36 -7.24
N VAL A 16 12.53 1.52 -6.34
CA VAL A 16 12.38 1.62 -4.87
C VAL A 16 12.66 3.02 -4.29
N ARG A 17 13.57 3.76 -4.94
CA ARG A 17 13.96 5.13 -4.53
C ARG A 17 12.94 6.21 -4.92
N LYS A 18 12.02 5.91 -5.82
CA LYS A 18 10.98 6.81 -6.31
C LYS A 18 9.62 6.57 -5.66
N HIS A 19 9.46 5.52 -4.86
CA HIS A 19 8.20 5.25 -4.18
C HIS A 19 7.75 6.46 -3.37
N GLU A 20 6.47 6.77 -3.47
CA GLU A 20 5.89 8.00 -2.94
C GLU A 20 5.28 7.74 -1.56
N LEU A 21 5.45 8.69 -0.64
CA LEU A 21 4.84 8.62 0.69
C LEU A 21 3.32 8.81 0.54
N ALA A 22 2.55 7.82 0.94
CA ALA A 22 1.08 7.86 0.90
C ALA A 22 0.49 8.24 2.26
N ALA A 23 1.01 7.66 3.35
CA ALA A 23 0.48 7.91 4.70
C ALA A 23 1.49 7.57 5.80
N VAL A 24 1.18 8.03 7.02
CA VAL A 24 1.87 7.66 8.26
C VAL A 24 0.82 7.35 9.32
N GLU A 25 0.86 6.14 9.87
CA GLU A 25 -0.06 5.69 10.90
C GLU A 25 0.69 5.34 12.20
N TYR A 26 0.00 5.53 13.32
CA TYR A 26 0.52 5.25 14.66
C TYR A 26 -0.40 4.29 15.39
N ALA A 27 0.14 3.13 15.78
CA ALA A 27 -0.61 2.11 16.50
C ALA A 27 0.31 1.26 17.40
N PRO A 28 -0.23 0.52 18.38
CA PRO A 28 0.57 -0.40 19.19
C PRO A 28 1.28 -1.50 18.37
N ASP A 29 0.60 -2.04 17.36
CA ASP A 29 1.10 -3.09 16.46
C ASP A 29 0.43 -3.00 15.07
N ILE A 30 0.86 -3.86 14.14
CA ILE A 30 0.36 -3.88 12.76
C ILE A 30 -1.12 -4.28 12.66
N TYR A 31 -1.61 -5.11 13.59
CA TYR A 31 -3.00 -5.54 13.60
C TYR A 31 -3.91 -4.37 13.98
N ALA A 32 -3.53 -3.61 15.00
CA ALA A 32 -4.22 -2.39 15.39
C ALA A 32 -4.15 -1.29 14.30
N ALA A 33 -3.09 -1.29 13.48
CA ALA A 33 -2.95 -0.36 12.35
C ALA A 33 -3.73 -0.77 11.10
N THR A 34 -4.23 -2.01 11.01
CA THR A 34 -4.67 -2.61 9.73
C THR A 34 -5.79 -1.81 9.06
N ASP A 35 -6.86 -1.49 9.79
CA ASP A 35 -8.01 -0.77 9.20
C ASP A 35 -7.62 0.63 8.72
N ALA A 36 -6.75 1.32 9.47
CA ALA A 36 -6.25 2.64 9.10
C ALA A 36 -5.38 2.57 7.84
N LEU A 37 -4.48 1.59 7.75
CA LEU A 37 -3.63 1.39 6.58
C LEU A 37 -4.44 0.99 5.34
N VAL A 38 -5.44 0.11 5.48
CA VAL A 38 -6.32 -0.28 4.35
C VAL A 38 -7.07 0.93 3.82
N ARG A 39 -7.61 1.76 4.73
CA ARG A 39 -8.25 3.01 4.35
C ARG A 39 -7.27 3.98 3.69
N ALA A 40 -6.06 4.12 4.22
CA ALA A 40 -5.04 4.99 3.65
C ALA A 40 -4.67 4.59 2.22
N VAL A 41 -4.52 3.30 1.92
CA VAL A 41 -4.30 2.81 0.55
C VAL A 41 -5.50 3.12 -0.35
N ALA A 42 -6.72 2.87 0.12
CA ALA A 42 -7.93 3.12 -0.66
C ALA A 42 -8.12 4.61 -0.98
N ASP A 43 -7.93 5.49 0.00
CA ASP A 43 -8.05 6.94 -0.13
C ASP A 43 -6.95 7.50 -1.05
N ASP A 44 -5.73 6.98 -0.93
CA ASP A 44 -4.60 7.35 -1.79
C ASP A 44 -4.85 6.99 -3.26
N LEU A 45 -5.36 5.79 -3.55
CA LEU A 45 -5.76 5.39 -4.91
C LEU A 45 -6.95 6.21 -5.44
N ALA A 46 -7.96 6.45 -4.61
CA ALA A 46 -9.14 7.22 -5.00
C ALA A 46 -8.79 8.69 -5.32
N GLY A 47 -7.72 9.21 -4.72
CA GLY A 47 -7.19 10.54 -4.99
C GLY A 47 -6.44 10.67 -6.32
N MET A 48 -6.14 9.57 -7.01
CA MET A 48 -5.40 9.58 -8.27
C MET A 48 -6.34 9.90 -9.45
N PRO A 49 -6.07 10.94 -10.26
CA PRO A 49 -6.93 11.32 -11.38
C PRO A 49 -7.16 10.19 -12.39
N GLU A 50 -6.17 9.32 -12.62
CA GLU A 50 -6.29 8.16 -13.50
C GLU A 50 -7.30 7.11 -13.04
N TYR A 51 -7.65 7.11 -11.75
CA TYR A 51 -8.60 6.16 -11.14
C TYR A 51 -9.92 6.84 -10.73
N ALA A 52 -10.16 8.06 -11.18
CA ALA A 52 -11.38 8.78 -10.90
C ALA A 52 -12.64 7.97 -11.27
N GLY A 53 -13.53 7.79 -10.30
CA GLY A 53 -14.78 7.03 -10.47
C GLY A 53 -14.64 5.51 -10.39
N CYS A 54 -13.44 4.99 -10.10
CA CYS A 54 -13.25 3.58 -9.76
C CYS A 54 -13.51 3.34 -8.27
N GLU A 55 -14.00 2.16 -7.91
CA GLU A 55 -13.99 1.72 -6.51
C GLU A 55 -12.56 1.32 -6.13
N THR A 56 -12.12 1.70 -4.93
CA THR A 56 -10.77 1.42 -4.45
C THR A 56 -10.81 0.73 -3.09
N THR A 57 -9.91 -0.22 -2.89
CA THR A 57 -9.77 -0.96 -1.62
C THR A 57 -8.36 -1.51 -1.50
N SER A 58 -8.06 -2.23 -0.43
CA SER A 58 -6.78 -2.90 -0.24
C SER A 58 -6.92 -4.18 0.55
N PHE A 59 -6.01 -5.11 0.31
CA PHE A 59 -5.79 -6.23 1.22
C PHE A 59 -5.03 -5.78 2.47
N ALA A 60 -5.19 -6.54 3.55
CA ALA A 60 -4.46 -6.31 4.80
C ALA A 60 -2.93 -6.41 4.58
N PRO A 61 -2.12 -5.74 5.43
CA PRO A 61 -0.67 -5.85 5.37
C PRO A 61 -0.19 -7.27 5.65
N GLU A 62 0.70 -7.75 4.79
CA GLU A 62 1.39 -9.03 4.94
C GLU A 62 2.88 -8.81 5.15
N PRO A 63 3.58 -9.62 5.97
CA PRO A 63 5.03 -9.55 6.07
C PRO A 63 5.69 -9.70 4.69
N VAL A 64 6.71 -8.89 4.41
CA VAL A 64 7.42 -8.96 3.12
C VAL A 64 7.99 -10.37 2.91
N GLN A 65 7.65 -10.97 1.77
CA GLN A 65 8.05 -12.35 1.50
C GLN A 65 9.57 -12.47 1.27
N PRO A 66 10.22 -13.58 1.67
CA PRO A 66 11.68 -13.73 1.59
C PRO A 66 12.27 -13.58 0.19
N TYR A 67 11.50 -13.91 -0.85
CA TYR A 67 11.92 -13.85 -2.25
C TYR A 67 12.02 -12.42 -2.81
N ARG A 68 11.44 -11.41 -2.15
CA ARG A 68 11.52 -10.02 -2.57
C ARG A 68 12.96 -9.52 -2.53
N LYS A 69 13.36 -8.78 -3.56
CA LYS A 69 14.71 -8.18 -3.64
C LYS A 69 14.81 -6.97 -2.73
N VAL A 70 13.74 -6.18 -2.65
CA VAL A 70 13.64 -5.04 -1.76
C VAL A 70 13.56 -5.51 -0.30
N LYS A 71 14.45 -4.98 0.54
CA LYS A 71 14.48 -5.23 1.99
C LYS A 71 14.17 -3.98 2.82
N ARG A 72 13.69 -2.91 2.16
CA ARG A 72 13.34 -1.63 2.78
C ARG A 72 12.09 -1.72 3.64
N TYR A 73 11.14 -2.56 3.25
CA TYR A 73 9.80 -2.61 3.83
C TYR A 73 9.67 -3.81 4.78
N SER A 74 8.91 -3.62 5.85
CA SER A 74 8.56 -4.67 6.83
C SER A 74 7.33 -5.44 6.36
N TYR A 75 6.36 -4.73 5.77
CA TYR A 75 5.13 -5.32 5.21
C TYR A 75 4.87 -4.85 3.78
N VAL A 76 4.08 -5.62 3.06
CA VAL A 76 3.52 -5.30 1.74
C VAL A 76 2.00 -5.25 1.84
N MET A 77 1.39 -4.30 1.14
CA MET A 77 -0.05 -4.23 0.92
C MET A 77 -0.32 -4.20 -0.57
N THR A 78 -1.45 -4.77 -0.99
CA THR A 78 -1.89 -4.70 -2.38
C THR A 78 -3.16 -3.87 -2.43
N GLY A 79 -3.04 -2.67 -2.97
CA GLY A 79 -4.14 -1.80 -3.34
C GLY A 79 -4.84 -2.33 -4.59
N GLN A 80 -6.15 -2.16 -4.63
CA GLN A 80 -7.01 -2.60 -5.71
C GLN A 80 -7.80 -1.41 -6.24
N VAL A 81 -7.74 -1.22 -7.55
CA VAL A 81 -8.65 -0.33 -8.28
C VAL A 81 -9.57 -1.23 -9.08
N ILE A 82 -10.87 -1.00 -8.96
CA ILE A 82 -11.94 -1.79 -9.57
C ILE A 82 -12.66 -0.90 -10.60
N PRO A 83 -12.22 -0.89 -11.87
CA PRO A 83 -12.89 -0.11 -12.90
C PRO A 83 -14.25 -0.74 -13.24
N PRO A 84 -15.31 0.05 -13.43
CA PRO A 84 -16.69 -0.45 -13.53
C PRO A 84 -16.94 -1.38 -14.73
N ASN A 85 -16.13 -1.28 -15.79
CA ASN A 85 -16.31 -2.03 -17.04
C ASN A 85 -15.04 -2.76 -17.49
N ALA A 86 -14.06 -2.95 -16.59
CA ALA A 86 -12.85 -3.70 -16.90
C ALA A 86 -13.03 -5.18 -16.54
N PRO A 87 -12.45 -6.11 -17.32
CA PRO A 87 -12.49 -7.53 -17.00
C PRO A 87 -11.63 -7.90 -15.78
N GLU A 88 -10.68 -7.04 -15.42
CA GLU A 88 -9.70 -7.27 -14.36
C GLU A 88 -9.49 -6.00 -13.53
N ASN A 89 -9.16 -6.20 -12.25
CA ASN A 89 -8.77 -5.13 -11.35
C ASN A 89 -7.32 -4.71 -11.60
N ILE A 90 -7.01 -3.45 -11.34
CA ILE A 90 -5.63 -2.97 -11.35
C ILE A 90 -5.07 -3.14 -9.93
N LEU A 91 -3.94 -3.83 -9.83
CA LEU A 91 -3.26 -4.08 -8.55
C LEU A 91 -2.02 -3.19 -8.43
N ILE A 92 -1.88 -2.53 -7.29
CA ILE A 92 -0.73 -1.67 -6.99
C ILE A 92 -0.16 -2.06 -5.65
N GLU A 93 1.14 -2.36 -5.61
CA GLU A 93 1.81 -2.72 -4.36
C GLU A 93 2.23 -1.48 -3.56
N TYR A 94 2.07 -1.57 -2.25
CA TYR A 94 2.52 -0.59 -1.27
C TYR A 94 3.49 -1.25 -0.30
N GLY A 95 4.51 -0.52 0.11
CA GLY A 95 5.47 -0.95 1.12
C GLY A 95 5.24 -0.22 2.43
N VAL A 96 5.19 -0.96 3.54
CA VAL A 96 5.09 -0.37 4.88
C VAL A 96 6.42 -0.53 5.58
N VAL A 97 6.98 0.60 6.05
CA VAL A 97 8.12 0.60 6.98
C VAL A 97 7.57 0.67 8.39
N GLU A 98 7.88 -0.34 9.20
CA GLU A 98 7.65 -0.31 10.64
C GLU A 98 8.88 0.27 11.33
N GLY A 99 8.66 1.29 12.16
CA GLY A 99 9.68 1.92 12.98
C GLY A 99 9.24 2.04 14.43
N ASN A 100 10.21 1.93 15.32
CA ASN A 100 10.03 2.34 16.71
C ASN A 100 10.15 3.86 16.78
N GLU A 101 9.27 4.49 17.56
CA GLU A 101 9.40 5.91 17.89
C GLU A 101 10.48 6.13 18.95
#